data_AF-A8DWM6-F1
#
_entry.id   AF-A8DWM6-F1
#
_cell.length_a   1.000
_cell.length_b   1.000
_cell.length_c   1.000
_cell.angle_alpha   90.00
_cell.angle_beta   90.00
_cell.angle_gamma   90.00
#
_symmetry.space_group_name_H-M   'P 1'
#
loop_
_entity.id
_entity.type
_entity.pdbx_description
1 polymer ?
#
loop_
_entity_poly.entity_id
_entity_poly.type
_entity_poly.pdbx_seq_one_letter_code
_entity_poly.pdbx_strand_id
1 'polypeptide(L)'
;MNVNFFQRDSAINAANNPLYDNFLSGGESWLGLRYSYKGFTATLRADAFHNSNRYNPTQALNGWGLGAWQLSKTFNDLTITAGYIYDQIGSGIMFRAYEDRGLLIDNALVGLHLKYQLTDNIELKGFTGQSKFLFDQYKPVIKGFAAEGNFALGKEGQVYIVP
;
A
#
# COMPACT_ATOMS: atom_id res chain seq x y z
N MET A 1 -12.14 8.89 7.94
CA MET A 1 -12.84 8.03 8.91
C MET A 1 -14.08 7.50 8.25
N ASN A 2 -14.34 6.21 8.42
CA ASN A 2 -15.50 5.51 7.91
C ASN A 2 -16.31 4.94 9.08
N VAL A 3 -17.62 4.91 8.94
CA VAL A 3 -18.55 4.34 9.91
C VAL A 3 -19.51 3.43 9.16
N ASN A 4 -19.75 2.23 9.70
CA ASN A 4 -20.60 1.21 9.13
C ASN A 4 -21.65 0.78 10.17
N PHE A 5 -22.85 0.46 9.70
CA PHE A 5 -23.90 -0.17 10.50
C PHE A 5 -24.25 -1.52 9.88
N PHE A 6 -24.40 -2.53 10.73
CA PHE A 6 -24.68 -3.90 10.28
C PHE A 6 -26.11 -4.26 10.65
N GLN A 7 -26.91 -4.59 9.64
CA GLN A 7 -28.27 -5.05 9.83
C GLN A 7 -28.40 -6.46 9.24
N ARG A 8 -28.84 -7.40 10.06
CA ARG A 8 -29.07 -8.78 9.62
C ARG A 8 -30.23 -8.82 8.62
N ASP A 9 -29.98 -9.48 7.50
CA ASP A 9 -31.02 -9.83 6.52
C ASP A 9 -31.29 -11.35 6.58
N SER A 10 -32.52 -11.70 6.91
CA SER A 10 -32.98 -13.08 7.02
C SER A 10 -33.19 -13.75 5.66
N ALA A 11 -33.38 -13.01 4.58
CA ALA A 11 -33.59 -13.55 3.23
C ALA A 11 -32.31 -14.16 2.64
N ILE A 12 -31.14 -13.64 3.02
CA ILE A 12 -29.82 -14.13 2.58
C ILE A 12 -29.09 -14.97 3.64
N ASN A 13 -29.79 -15.32 4.72
CA ASN A 13 -29.27 -16.13 5.83
C ASN A 13 -27.92 -15.63 6.40
N ALA A 14 -27.80 -14.31 6.63
CA ALA A 14 -26.62 -13.69 7.26
C ALA A 14 -26.55 -13.95 8.78
N ALA A 15 -26.72 -15.20 9.20
CA ALA A 15 -26.67 -15.67 10.59
C ALA A 15 -25.27 -16.21 10.96
N ASN A 16 -24.99 -16.30 12.27
CA ASN A 16 -23.69 -16.75 12.81
C ASN A 16 -22.53 -15.83 12.42
N ASN A 17 -22.80 -14.54 12.30
CA ASN A 17 -21.80 -13.53 12.01
C ASN A 17 -21.87 -12.45 13.10
N PRO A 18 -20.84 -12.33 13.95
CA PRO A 18 -20.87 -11.39 15.08
C PRO A 18 -21.06 -9.93 14.61
N LEU A 19 -20.62 -9.57 13.41
CA LEU A 19 -20.85 -8.23 12.87
C LEU A 19 -22.35 -7.88 12.82
N TYR A 20 -23.20 -8.83 12.43
CA TYR A 20 -24.64 -8.66 12.27
C TYR A 20 -25.47 -9.13 13.48
N ASP A 21 -24.91 -10.01 14.31
CA ASP A 21 -25.62 -10.59 15.45
C ASP A 21 -25.41 -9.79 16.76
N ASN A 22 -24.22 -9.19 16.99
CA ASN A 22 -23.95 -8.48 18.25
C ASN A 22 -23.16 -7.16 18.14
N PHE A 23 -22.25 -6.97 17.18
CA PHE A 23 -21.50 -5.72 17.08
C PHE A 23 -22.34 -4.57 16.51
N LEU A 24 -23.14 -4.82 15.46
CA LEU A 24 -24.13 -3.92 14.84
C LEU A 24 -23.59 -2.59 14.28
N SER A 25 -22.35 -2.25 14.57
CA SER A 25 -21.65 -1.08 14.07
C SER A 25 -20.15 -1.33 14.04
N GLY A 26 -19.46 -0.60 13.17
CA GLY A 26 -18.01 -0.61 13.07
C GLY A 26 -17.50 0.63 12.37
N GLY A 27 -16.19 0.72 12.21
CA GLY A 27 -15.55 1.84 11.56
C GLY A 27 -14.04 1.73 11.51
N GLU A 28 -13.47 2.52 10.63
CA GLU A 28 -12.04 2.60 10.39
C GLU A 28 -11.63 4.08 10.39
N SER A 29 -10.55 4.40 11.09
CA SER A 29 -9.95 5.72 11.04
C SER A 29 -8.45 5.63 10.80
N TRP A 30 -7.90 6.67 10.20
CA TRP A 30 -6.48 6.81 9.99
C TRP A 30 -6.09 8.28 10.08
N LEU A 31 -4.87 8.51 10.53
CA LEU A 31 -4.27 9.82 10.62
C LEU A 31 -2.90 9.76 9.94
N GLY A 32 -2.73 10.53 8.88
CA GLY A 32 -1.48 10.66 8.14
C GLY A 32 -0.79 11.98 8.47
N LEU A 33 0.52 11.91 8.72
CA LEU A 33 1.41 13.05 8.81
C LEU A 33 2.46 12.94 7.73
N ARG A 34 2.73 14.03 7.04
CA ARG A 34 3.79 14.12 6.03
C ARG A 34 4.60 15.39 6.25
N TYR A 35 5.91 15.21 6.38
CA TYR A 35 6.88 16.29 6.42
C TYR A 35 7.77 16.21 5.19
N SER A 36 8.11 17.35 4.60
CA SER A 36 8.97 17.41 3.42
C SER A 36 9.88 18.64 3.48
N TYR A 37 11.19 18.42 3.36
CA TYR A 37 12.17 19.48 3.43
C TYR A 37 13.44 19.13 2.65
N LYS A 38 13.84 19.98 1.71
CA LYS A 38 15.08 19.85 0.91
C LYS A 38 15.30 18.44 0.34
N GLY A 39 14.27 17.85 -0.27
CA GLY A 39 14.33 16.50 -0.84
C GLY A 39 14.26 15.36 0.17
N PHE A 40 14.21 15.63 1.49
CA PHE A 40 13.79 14.63 2.47
C PHE A 40 12.27 14.62 2.56
N THR A 41 11.67 13.43 2.65
CA THR A 41 10.26 13.25 2.98
C THR A 41 10.14 12.21 4.08
N ALA A 42 9.36 12.55 5.11
CA ALA A 42 8.98 11.64 6.18
C ALA A 42 7.46 11.52 6.20
N THR A 43 6.95 10.31 6.23
CA THR A 43 5.52 10.01 6.33
C THR A 43 5.30 9.09 7.51
N LEU A 44 4.25 9.36 8.28
CA LEU A 44 3.79 8.53 9.39
C LEU A 44 2.28 8.37 9.25
N ARG A 45 1.76 7.17 9.47
CA ARG A 45 0.33 6.91 9.48
C ARG A 45 -0.04 6.02 10.66
N ALA A 46 -0.98 6.49 11.47
CA ALA A 46 -1.62 5.68 12.49
C ALA A 46 -2.98 5.19 11.97
N ASP A 47 -3.30 3.92 12.22
CA ASP A 47 -4.55 3.29 11.82
C ASP A 47 -5.29 2.78 13.06
N ALA A 48 -6.61 2.89 13.06
CA ALA A 48 -7.48 2.33 14.09
C ALA A 48 -8.71 1.67 13.46
N PHE A 49 -9.01 0.47 13.93
CA PHE A 49 -10.09 -0.41 13.49
C PHE A 49 -10.99 -0.73 14.67
N HIS A 50 -12.29 -0.54 14.46
CA HIS A 50 -13.32 -0.90 15.42
C HIS A 50 -14.39 -1.72 14.70
N ASN A 51 -14.49 -3.01 15.02
CA ASN A 51 -15.40 -3.95 14.37
C ASN A 51 -15.41 -3.85 12.84
N SER A 52 -14.24 -3.68 12.22
CA SER A 52 -14.13 -3.55 10.77
C SER A 52 -14.42 -4.88 10.09
N ASN A 53 -15.29 -4.86 9.08
CA ASN A 53 -15.64 -6.01 8.25
C ASN A 53 -14.85 -6.07 6.93
N ARG A 54 -13.97 -5.09 6.68
CA ARG A 54 -13.32 -4.91 5.38
C ARG A 54 -12.22 -5.93 5.11
N TYR A 55 -11.48 -6.29 6.16
CA TYR A 55 -10.44 -7.31 6.07
C TYR A 55 -11.03 -8.73 5.96
N ASN A 56 -12.05 -9.02 6.76
CA ASN A 56 -12.80 -10.27 6.71
C ASN A 56 -14.30 -9.98 6.93
N PRO A 57 -15.19 -10.32 5.98
CA PRO A 57 -16.62 -10.01 6.11
C PRO A 57 -17.35 -10.84 7.17
N THR A 58 -16.71 -11.87 7.71
CA THR A 58 -17.28 -12.78 8.74
C THR A 58 -16.69 -12.57 10.13
N GLN A 59 -15.63 -11.76 10.26
CA GLN A 59 -14.91 -11.56 11.51
C GLN A 59 -14.62 -10.07 11.71
N ALA A 60 -14.84 -9.58 12.92
CA ALA A 60 -14.53 -8.22 13.27
C ALA A 60 -13.02 -8.01 13.47
N LEU A 61 -12.42 -7.11 12.67
CA LEU A 61 -11.08 -6.61 12.93
C LEU A 61 -11.14 -5.45 13.93
N ASN A 62 -10.40 -5.60 15.02
CA ASN A 62 -10.22 -4.59 16.05
C ASN A 62 -8.73 -4.36 16.30
N GLY A 63 -8.35 -3.12 16.56
CA GLY A 63 -6.98 -2.78 16.93
C GLY A 63 -6.59 -1.39 16.46
N TRP A 64 -5.46 -0.91 16.94
CA TRP A 64 -4.88 0.34 16.50
C TRP A 64 -3.37 0.23 16.54
N GLY A 65 -2.69 1.03 15.72
CA GLY A 65 -1.25 0.99 15.68
C GLY A 65 -0.66 1.86 14.59
N LEU A 66 0.66 1.74 14.44
CA LEU A 66 1.37 2.40 13.36
C LEU A 66 1.08 1.64 12.06
N GLY A 67 0.20 2.21 11.25
CA GLY A 67 -0.20 1.68 9.96
C GLY A 67 0.93 1.74 8.94
N ALA A 68 1.65 2.85 8.85
CA ALA A 68 2.76 2.96 7.93
C ALA A 68 3.76 4.01 8.40
N TRP A 69 5.01 3.85 8.02
CA TRP A 69 6.01 4.92 8.10
C TRP A 69 6.93 4.82 6.90
N GLN A 70 7.40 5.96 6.41
CA GLN A 70 8.31 6.00 5.28
C GLN A 70 9.27 7.18 5.47
N LEU A 71 10.55 6.93 5.22
CA LEU A 71 11.56 7.96 5.10
C LEU A 71 12.16 7.87 3.70
N SER A 72 12.21 8.99 2.99
CA SER A 72 12.88 9.05 1.69
C SER A 72 13.75 10.28 1.56
N LYS A 73 14.78 10.15 0.72
CA LYS A 73 15.67 11.22 0.31
C LYS A 73 15.89 11.14 -1.19
N THR A 74 15.59 12.24 -1.86
CA THR A 74 15.98 12.46 -3.25
C THR A 74 17.22 13.34 -3.30
N PHE A 75 18.24 12.88 -4.04
CA PHE A 75 19.44 13.62 -4.38
C PHE A 75 19.64 13.52 -5.90
N ASN A 76 19.48 14.64 -6.59
CA ASN A 76 19.43 14.71 -8.05
C ASN A 76 18.42 13.66 -8.58
N ASP A 77 18.91 12.70 -9.35
CA ASP A 77 18.14 11.67 -10.04
C ASP A 77 17.93 10.39 -9.22
N LEU A 78 18.55 10.29 -8.04
CA LEU A 78 18.45 9.13 -7.15
C LEU A 78 17.50 9.41 -5.99
N THR A 79 16.50 8.55 -5.82
CA THR A 79 15.62 8.51 -4.65
C THR A 79 15.85 7.24 -3.86
N ILE A 80 16.16 7.39 -2.58
CA ILE A 80 16.34 6.31 -1.62
C ILE A 80 15.15 6.36 -0.66
N THR A 81 14.49 5.23 -0.45
CA THR A 81 13.33 5.09 0.45
C THR A 81 13.52 3.91 1.40
N ALA A 82 13.15 4.12 2.66
CA ALA A 82 13.13 3.11 3.70
C ALA A 82 11.78 3.11 4.44
N GLY A 83 11.32 1.94 4.86
CA GLY A 83 10.04 1.75 5.55
C GLY A 83 9.00 1.12 4.63
N TYR A 84 7.78 1.61 4.69
CA TYR A 84 6.63 1.12 3.93
C TYR A 84 6.66 1.73 2.54
N ILE A 85 6.94 0.90 1.54
CA ILE A 85 7.08 1.30 0.14
C ILE A 85 5.81 0.91 -0.59
N TYR A 86 5.25 1.89 -1.30
CA TYR A 86 4.12 1.73 -2.21
C TYR A 86 4.59 2.11 -3.62
N ASP A 87 4.98 1.11 -4.39
CA ASP A 87 5.41 1.27 -5.78
C ASP A 87 5.05 0.03 -6.58
N GLN A 88 5.05 0.14 -7.90
CA GLN A 88 4.77 -0.94 -8.83
C GLN A 88 5.81 -0.97 -9.95
N ILE A 89 6.02 -2.16 -10.51
CA ILE A 89 6.80 -2.33 -11.73
C ILE A 89 5.82 -2.42 -12.91
N GLY A 90 6.01 -1.55 -13.91
CA GLY A 90 5.16 -1.52 -15.09
C GLY A 90 3.68 -1.35 -14.77
N SER A 91 2.84 -2.24 -15.29
CA SER A 91 1.40 -2.26 -15.03
C SER A 91 1.02 -2.79 -13.64
N GLY A 92 1.99 -3.26 -12.85
CA GLY A 92 1.76 -3.89 -11.55
C GLY A 92 1.48 -5.40 -11.62
N ILE A 93 1.56 -6.03 -12.79
CA ILE A 93 1.40 -7.49 -12.93
C ILE A 93 2.58 -8.24 -12.29
N MET A 94 3.80 -7.73 -12.46
CA MET A 94 5.01 -8.37 -11.91
C MET A 94 5.20 -8.09 -10.43
N PHE A 95 4.97 -6.84 -10.03
CA PHE A 95 5.08 -6.40 -8.65
C PHE A 95 4.21 -5.18 -8.43
N ARG A 96 3.44 -5.21 -7.34
CA ARG A 96 2.62 -4.09 -6.91
C ARG A 96 2.54 -4.04 -5.39
N ALA A 97 3.17 -3.03 -4.82
CA ALA A 97 2.92 -2.63 -3.44
C ALA A 97 2.01 -1.41 -3.44
N TYR A 98 0.80 -1.55 -2.91
CA TYR A 98 -0.22 -0.50 -2.99
C TYR A 98 -1.15 -0.53 -1.80
N GLU A 99 -1.86 0.58 -1.67
CA GLU A 99 -2.87 0.80 -0.66
C GLU A 99 -4.18 1.17 -1.34
N ASP A 100 -5.25 0.49 -0.94
CA ASP A 100 -6.63 0.87 -1.22
C ASP A 100 -7.44 0.78 0.08
N ARG A 101 -7.66 1.95 0.69
CA ARG A 101 -8.34 2.06 1.98
C ARG A 101 -9.84 1.77 1.90
N GLY A 102 -10.46 1.89 0.73
CA GLY A 102 -11.86 1.53 0.55
C GLY A 102 -12.09 0.03 0.73
N LEU A 103 -11.08 -0.77 0.36
CA LEU A 103 -11.08 -2.23 0.50
C LEU A 103 -10.23 -2.72 1.69
N LEU A 104 -9.67 -1.79 2.46
CA LEU A 104 -8.67 -2.08 3.50
C LEU A 104 -7.48 -2.91 2.98
N ILE A 105 -7.16 -2.74 1.69
CA ILE A 105 -5.97 -3.35 1.10
C ILE A 105 -4.79 -2.45 1.43
N ASP A 106 -3.74 -3.06 1.96
CA ASP A 106 -2.54 -2.37 2.37
C ASP A 106 -1.34 -3.31 2.23
N ASN A 107 -0.95 -3.50 0.97
CA ASN A 107 0.09 -4.44 0.57
C ASN A 107 1.39 -3.68 0.39
N ALA A 108 1.91 -3.06 1.44
CA ALA A 108 3.21 -2.38 1.38
C ALA A 108 4.36 -3.40 1.33
N LEU A 109 5.47 -3.02 0.68
CA LEU A 109 6.76 -3.67 0.89
C LEU A 109 7.49 -2.93 2.01
N VAL A 110 7.73 -3.58 3.14
CA VAL A 110 8.46 -3.02 4.27
C VAL A 110 9.95 -3.31 4.10
N GLY A 111 10.75 -2.29 3.78
CA GLY A 111 12.17 -2.49 3.53
C GLY A 111 12.86 -1.27 2.91
N LEU A 112 13.71 -1.53 1.91
CA LEU A 112 14.50 -0.53 1.18
C LEU A 112 14.12 -0.52 -0.29
N HIS A 113 14.07 0.68 -0.88
CA HIS A 113 13.81 0.90 -2.29
C HIS A 113 14.70 2.02 -2.83
N LEU A 114 15.26 1.78 -4.02
CA LEU A 114 16.07 2.70 -4.79
C LEU A 114 15.38 2.93 -6.13
N LYS A 115 15.20 4.19 -6.51
CA LYS A 115 14.70 4.61 -7.82
C LYS A 115 15.69 5.61 -8.40
N TYR A 116 16.22 5.31 -9.58
CA TYR A 116 17.23 6.13 -10.25
C TYR A 116 16.79 6.47 -11.67
N GLN A 117 16.69 7.76 -11.97
CA GLN A 117 16.45 8.24 -13.33
C GLN A 117 17.78 8.23 -14.10
N LEU A 118 17.98 7.23 -14.97
CA LEU A 118 19.23 7.10 -15.72
C LEU A 118 19.30 8.09 -16.89
N THR A 119 18.16 8.31 -17.56
CA THR A 119 17.96 9.28 -18.64
C THR A 119 16.50 9.75 -18.57
N ASP A 120 16.09 10.75 -19.35
CA ASP A 120 14.69 11.22 -19.40
C ASP A 120 13.67 10.12 -19.76
N ASN A 121 14.13 9.02 -20.36
CA ASN A 121 13.28 7.94 -20.86
C ASN A 121 13.46 6.62 -20.10
N ILE A 122 14.49 6.48 -19.27
CA ILE A 122 14.86 5.22 -18.61
C ILE A 122 14.97 5.42 -17.11
N GLU A 123 14.22 4.62 -16.36
CA GLU A 123 14.20 4.57 -14.91
C GLU A 123 14.63 3.19 -14.42
N LEU A 124 15.50 3.14 -13.42
CA LEU A 124 15.92 1.90 -12.76
C LEU A 124 15.31 1.85 -11.36
N LYS A 125 14.77 0.69 -10.99
CA LYS A 125 14.25 0.42 -9.65
C LYS A 125 14.93 -0.79 -9.05
N GLY A 126 15.21 -0.73 -7.76
CA GLY A 126 15.70 -1.88 -7.00
C GLY A 126 15.12 -1.87 -5.60
N PHE A 127 14.63 -3.00 -5.11
CA PHE A 127 14.05 -3.10 -3.77
C PHE A 127 14.37 -4.42 -3.07
N THR A 128 14.30 -4.36 -1.74
CA THR A 128 14.32 -5.53 -0.87
C THR A 128 13.46 -5.28 0.35
N GLY A 129 12.69 -6.26 0.80
CA GLY A 129 11.84 -6.10 1.98
C GLY A 129 10.91 -7.27 2.23
N GLN A 130 10.03 -7.12 3.20
CA GLN A 130 9.00 -8.09 3.54
C GLN A 130 7.63 -7.53 3.19
N SER A 131 6.70 -8.38 2.76
CA SER A 131 5.31 -7.95 2.56
C SER A 131 4.66 -7.65 3.90
N LYS A 132 3.98 -6.52 3.99
CA LYS A 132 3.16 -6.15 5.13
C LYS A 132 1.98 -7.11 5.32
N PHE A 133 1.61 -7.34 6.58
CA PHE A 133 0.40 -8.03 6.99
C PHE A 133 -0.25 -7.32 8.18
N LEU A 134 -1.28 -6.49 7.91
CA LEU A 134 -1.88 -5.62 8.92
C LEU A 134 -0.80 -4.78 9.65
N PHE A 135 -0.56 -5.03 10.94
CA PHE A 135 0.47 -4.35 11.75
C PHE A 135 1.78 -5.15 11.87
N ASP A 136 1.87 -6.31 11.20
CA ASP A 136 3.02 -7.21 11.20
C ASP A 136 3.56 -7.39 9.76
N GLN A 137 4.50 -8.31 9.57
CA GLN A 137 5.17 -8.61 8.31
C GLN A 137 5.24 -10.12 8.07
N TYR A 138 5.11 -10.52 6.81
CA TYR A 138 5.40 -11.89 6.40
C TYR A 138 6.91 -12.16 6.46
N LYS A 139 7.28 -13.37 6.87
CA LYS A 139 8.70 -13.78 7.01
C LYS A 139 9.53 -13.72 5.72
N PRO A 140 9.03 -14.10 4.52
CA PRO A 140 9.84 -14.12 3.31
C PRO A 140 10.35 -12.73 2.92
N VAL A 141 11.61 -12.67 2.50
CA VAL A 141 12.23 -11.45 1.97
C VAL A 141 12.11 -11.46 0.45
N ILE A 142 11.45 -10.45 -0.08
CA ILE A 142 11.29 -10.17 -1.51
C ILE A 142 12.43 -9.26 -1.94
N LYS A 143 13.02 -9.54 -3.09
CA LYS A 143 14.04 -8.71 -3.74
C LYS A 143 13.71 -8.57 -5.21
N GLY A 144 13.92 -7.40 -5.78
CA GLY A 144 13.62 -7.15 -7.17
C GLY A 144 14.49 -6.04 -7.75
N PHE A 145 14.66 -6.11 -9.06
CA PHE A 145 15.25 -5.06 -9.88
C PHE A 145 14.40 -4.93 -11.15
N ALA A 146 14.22 -3.71 -11.62
CA ALA A 146 13.53 -3.43 -12.86
C ALA A 146 14.19 -2.26 -13.58
N ALA A 147 14.16 -2.29 -14.91
CA ALA A 147 14.47 -1.14 -15.75
C ALA A 147 13.23 -0.82 -16.58
N GLU A 148 12.74 0.40 -16.52
CA GLU A 148 11.53 0.84 -17.22
C GLU A 148 11.92 1.90 -18.25
N GLY A 149 11.50 1.69 -19.50
CA GLY A 149 11.80 2.59 -20.62
C GLY A 149 10.54 3.02 -21.36
N ASN A 150 10.40 4.32 -21.66
CA ASN A 150 9.32 4.85 -22.50
C ASN A 150 9.89 5.57 -23.73
N PHE A 151 9.54 5.08 -24.92
CA PHE A 151 10.08 5.55 -26.20
C PHE A 151 8.95 5.89 -27.18
N ALA A 152 9.05 7.06 -27.81
CA ALA A 152 8.14 7.45 -28.89
C ALA A 152 8.48 6.67 -30.18
N LEU A 153 7.44 6.10 -30.82
CA LEU A 153 7.50 5.54 -32.17
C LEU A 153 6.77 6.46 -33.14
N GLY A 154 7.54 7.30 -33.84
CA GLY A 154 7.01 8.25 -34.81
C GLY A 154 6.24 9.41 -34.18
N LYS A 155 5.36 10.05 -34.95
CA LYS A 155 4.61 11.25 -34.50
C LYS A 155 3.45 10.95 -33.55
N GLU A 156 2.99 9.69 -33.46
CA GLU A 156 1.75 9.34 -32.74
C GLU A 156 1.84 8.09 -31.84
N GLY A 157 2.92 7.29 -31.90
CA GLY A 157 3.06 6.07 -31.10
C GLY A 157 3.96 6.23 -29.87
N GLN A 158 3.65 5.52 -28.79
CA GLN A 158 4.53 5.36 -27.62
C GLN A 158 4.69 3.85 -27.33
N VAL A 159 5.90 3.40 -27.05
CA VAL A 159 6.18 2.02 -26.60
C VAL A 159 6.86 2.06 -25.24
N TYR A 160 6.35 1.22 -24.36
CA TYR A 160 6.82 1.08 -22.99
C TYR A 160 7.40 -0.33 -22.80
N ILE A 161 8.62 -0.40 -22.26
CA ILE A 161 9.40 -1.63 -22.11
C ILE A 161 9.77 -1.80 -20.64
N VAL A 162 9.54 -3.00 -20.10
CA VAL A 162 9.90 -3.37 -18.73
C VAL A 162 10.47 -4.79 -18.69
N PRO A 163 11.79 -4.95 -18.63
CA PRO A 163 12.46 -6.19 -18.20
C PRO A 163 12.33 -6.47 -16.69
#